data_AF-A0A4Q3YC57-F1
#
_entry.id   AF-A0A4Q3YC57-F1
#
_cell.length_a   1.000
_cell.length_b   1.000
_cell.length_c   1.000
_cell.angle_alpha   90.00
_cell.angle_beta   90.00
_cell.angle_gamma   90.00
#
_symmetry.space_group_name_H-M   'P 1'
#
loop_
_entity.id
_entity.type
_entity.pdbx_description
1 polymer ?
#
loop_
_entity_poly.entity_id
_entity_poly.type
_entity_poly.pdbx_seq_one_letter_code
_entity_poly.pdbx_strand_id
1 'polypeptide(L)'
;MMAELDDAPDDGADDDALAPVEDQADLPELSEVEQIAAELGWKPETDWKGDKAEWRPAADFMRSKAEVGRSLKKVVRGLEKQVDGISRASAAMTDRAITDARKQWEAEHDRAVDEGDKDAAKVAVRELAKLEQQTPPEPPEARDFAERHASWYKKDAEATGYAVNRAQYYADQGLSPARQLAAVEKDMRQLFPDLFDEPEAKAPAKTPPSVGTPQRTARPTAREKGYATLPPEARKACDAYVGRNGTRFANMNATQVRDQWAKDFYEDQEA
;
A
#
# COMPACT_ATOMS: atom_id res chain seq x y z
N MET A 1 -61.46 37.35 41.69
CA MET A 1 -60.00 37.53 41.75
C MET A 1 -59.57 37.19 43.17
N MET A 2 -58.76 36.13 43.33
CA MET A 2 -57.89 35.70 44.46
C MET A 2 -58.33 36.04 45.91
N ALA A 3 -58.26 35.18 46.93
CA ALA A 3 -57.63 33.89 47.24
C ALA A 3 -58.53 33.27 48.36
N GLU A 4 -58.55 31.99 48.70
CA GLU A 4 -57.54 31.17 49.38
C GLU A 4 -58.10 29.73 49.32
N LEU A 5 -57.28 28.76 48.96
CA LEU A 5 -57.62 27.34 49.08
C LEU A 5 -56.80 26.75 50.24
N ASP A 6 -57.55 26.22 51.20
CA ASP A 6 -57.22 25.13 52.12
C ASP A 6 -56.28 24.08 51.52
N ASP A 7 -55.35 23.56 52.33
CA ASP A 7 -55.55 22.30 53.07
C ASP A 7 -54.19 21.73 53.53
N ALA A 8 -54.10 21.33 54.80
CA ALA A 8 -52.95 20.68 55.40
C ALA A 8 -53.11 19.15 55.31
N PRO A 9 -52.02 18.36 55.36
CA PRO A 9 -52.05 16.93 55.06
C PRO A 9 -52.47 16.10 56.28
N ASP A 10 -53.29 15.08 56.06
CA ASP A 10 -53.55 14.03 57.05
C ASP A 10 -53.21 12.64 56.49
N ASP A 11 -52.55 11.90 57.36
CA ASP A 11 -51.81 10.67 57.16
C ASP A 11 -52.79 9.48 57.26
N GLY A 12 -52.74 8.57 56.30
CA GLY A 12 -53.69 7.45 56.23
C GLY A 12 -53.15 6.34 55.34
N ALA A 13 -52.20 5.59 55.89
CA ALA A 13 -51.85 4.26 55.41
C ALA A 13 -53.06 3.33 55.48
N ASP A 14 -53.31 2.56 54.42
CA ASP A 14 -53.82 1.19 54.51
C ASP A 14 -53.60 0.45 53.17
N ASP A 15 -52.87 -0.66 53.28
CA ASP A 15 -52.87 -1.90 52.50
C ASP A 15 -53.74 -1.99 51.23
N ASP A 16 -53.09 -2.23 50.09
CA ASP A 16 -53.65 -3.16 49.11
C ASP A 16 -52.54 -4.06 48.53
N ALA A 17 -52.80 -5.37 48.63
CA ALA A 17 -51.88 -6.47 48.41
C ALA A 17 -51.37 -6.53 46.96
N LEU A 18 -50.07 -6.34 46.77
CA LEU A 18 -49.37 -6.72 45.55
C LEU A 18 -48.99 -8.21 45.63
N ALA A 19 -49.55 -8.98 44.70
CA ALA A 19 -49.20 -10.37 44.45
C ALA A 19 -47.70 -10.57 44.19
N PRO A 20 -47.11 -11.72 44.55
CA PRO A 20 -45.71 -12.01 44.23
C PRO A 20 -45.59 -12.24 42.72
N VAL A 21 -44.86 -11.38 42.03
CA VAL A 21 -44.38 -11.62 40.67
C VAL A 21 -43.09 -12.43 40.78
N GLU A 22 -43.23 -13.73 41.04
CA GLU A 22 -42.16 -14.71 40.80
C GLU A 22 -42.47 -15.45 39.50
N ASP A 23 -42.02 -14.88 38.40
CA ASP A 23 -41.71 -15.61 37.17
C ASP A 23 -40.58 -14.84 36.46
N GLN A 24 -39.45 -14.71 37.14
CA GLN A 24 -38.18 -14.57 36.45
C GLN A 24 -37.82 -15.96 35.91
N ALA A 25 -38.36 -16.26 34.73
CA ALA A 25 -37.91 -17.38 33.94
C ALA A 25 -36.39 -17.26 33.77
N ASP A 26 -35.68 -18.24 34.32
CA ASP A 26 -34.29 -18.55 34.01
C ASP A 26 -34.10 -18.48 32.49
N LEU A 27 -33.45 -17.41 32.03
CA LEU A 27 -32.83 -17.39 30.71
C LEU A 27 -31.73 -18.46 30.76
N PRO A 28 -31.79 -19.53 29.96
CA PRO A 28 -30.70 -20.51 29.96
C PRO A 28 -29.43 -19.76 29.54
N GLU A 29 -28.44 -19.73 30.42
CA GLU A 29 -27.10 -19.25 30.08
C GLU A 29 -26.65 -20.02 28.84
N LEU A 30 -26.64 -19.34 27.69
CA LEU A 30 -26.21 -19.92 26.43
C LEU A 30 -24.83 -20.50 26.66
N SER A 31 -24.68 -21.78 26.33
CA SER A 31 -23.38 -22.45 26.44
C SER A 31 -22.32 -21.69 25.65
N GLU A 32 -21.05 -21.77 26.04
CA GLU A 32 -19.95 -21.08 25.34
C GLU A 32 -19.97 -21.35 23.82
N VAL A 33 -20.39 -22.55 23.41
CA VAL A 33 -20.54 -22.96 22.00
C VAL A 33 -21.67 -22.22 21.29
N GLU A 34 -22.79 -21.97 21.98
CA GLU A 34 -23.93 -21.22 21.43
C GLU A 34 -23.63 -19.73 21.31
N GLN A 35 -22.86 -19.16 22.24
CA GLN A 35 -22.39 -17.78 22.15
C GLN A 35 -21.49 -17.58 20.94
N ILE A 36 -20.48 -18.44 20.77
CA ILE A 36 -19.57 -18.39 19.60
C ILE A 36 -20.35 -18.64 18.30
N ALA A 37 -21.32 -19.57 18.30
CA ALA A 37 -22.16 -19.80 17.14
C ALA A 37 -23.02 -18.57 16.82
N ALA A 38 -23.58 -17.91 17.83
CA ALA A 38 -24.40 -16.71 17.67
C ALA A 38 -23.60 -15.55 17.06
N GLU A 39 -22.35 -15.35 17.50
CA GLU A 39 -21.41 -14.40 16.89
C GLU A 39 -21.17 -14.69 15.39
N LEU A 40 -21.17 -15.96 15.01
CA LEU A 40 -21.01 -16.43 13.63
C LEU A 40 -22.33 -16.47 12.82
N GLY A 41 -23.41 -15.93 13.39
CA GLY A 41 -24.71 -15.77 12.74
C GLY A 41 -25.68 -16.94 12.93
N TRP A 42 -25.41 -17.86 13.87
CA TRP A 42 -26.39 -18.83 14.33
C TRP A 42 -27.47 -18.14 15.17
N LYS A 43 -28.67 -18.72 15.22
CA LYS A 43 -29.75 -18.23 16.07
C LYS A 43 -30.37 -19.39 16.85
N PRO A 44 -30.76 -19.20 18.11
CA PRO A 44 -31.49 -20.20 18.87
C PRO A 44 -32.86 -20.48 18.23
N GLU A 45 -33.43 -21.64 18.55
CA GLU A 45 -34.68 -22.14 17.96
C GLU A 45 -35.85 -21.15 18.12
N THR A 46 -35.87 -20.42 19.23
CA THR A 46 -36.86 -19.39 19.56
C THR A 46 -36.81 -18.19 18.62
N ASP A 47 -35.63 -17.85 18.11
CA ASP A 47 -35.37 -16.65 17.32
C ASP A 47 -35.19 -16.96 15.82
N TRP A 48 -35.32 -18.23 15.44
CA TRP A 48 -35.22 -18.68 14.06
C TRP A 48 -36.51 -18.37 13.31
N LYS A 49 -36.38 -17.58 12.23
CA LYS A 49 -37.52 -17.13 11.39
C LYS A 49 -37.77 -17.99 10.15
N GLY A 50 -36.96 -19.03 9.93
CA GLY A 50 -37.06 -19.93 8.77
C GLY A 50 -37.90 -21.17 9.06
N ASP A 51 -37.85 -22.16 8.16
CA ASP A 51 -38.45 -23.46 8.41
C ASP A 51 -37.76 -24.12 9.62
N LYS A 52 -38.58 -24.65 10.53
CA LYS A 52 -38.14 -25.30 11.76
C LYS A 52 -37.36 -26.58 11.47
N ALA A 53 -37.64 -27.23 10.34
CA ALA A 53 -36.89 -28.41 9.89
C ALA A 53 -35.46 -28.09 9.41
N GLU A 54 -35.18 -26.84 9.02
CA GLU A 54 -33.85 -26.40 8.58
C GLU A 54 -32.99 -25.86 9.72
N TRP A 55 -33.60 -25.59 10.88
CA TRP A 55 -32.87 -25.18 12.07
C TRP A 55 -31.94 -26.30 12.53
N ARG A 56 -30.73 -25.93 12.96
CA ARG A 56 -29.70 -26.87 13.40
C ARG A 56 -29.17 -26.47 14.77
N PRO A 57 -28.82 -27.42 15.64
CA PRO A 57 -28.13 -27.13 16.90
C PRO A 57 -26.80 -26.39 16.66
N ALA A 58 -26.37 -25.57 17.63
CA ALA A 58 -25.14 -24.78 17.52
C ALA A 58 -23.91 -25.64 17.19
N ALA A 59 -23.78 -26.81 17.81
CA ALA A 59 -22.68 -27.74 17.55
C ALA A 59 -22.63 -28.21 16.08
N ASP A 60 -23.78 -28.50 15.47
CA ASP A 60 -23.88 -28.93 14.07
C ASP A 60 -23.66 -27.77 13.10
N PHE A 61 -24.14 -26.57 13.44
CA PHE A 61 -23.83 -25.34 12.68
C PHE A 61 -22.33 -25.07 12.65
N MET A 62 -21.65 -25.14 13.80
CA MET A 62 -20.21 -24.95 13.93
C MET A 62 -19.43 -26.00 13.14
N ARG A 63 -19.86 -27.27 13.20
CA ARG A 63 -19.26 -28.34 12.40
C ARG A 63 -19.39 -28.09 10.90
N SER A 64 -20.58 -27.67 10.45
CA SER A 64 -20.84 -27.31 9.06
C SER A 64 -19.97 -26.13 8.59
N LYS A 65 -19.91 -25.05 9.38
CA LYS A 65 -19.01 -23.90 9.11
C LYS A 65 -17.56 -24.32 9.04
N ALA A 66 -17.09 -25.17 9.94
CA ALA A 66 -15.73 -25.70 9.91
C ALA A 66 -15.45 -26.54 8.66
N GLU A 67 -16.42 -27.33 8.21
CA GLU A 67 -16.32 -28.12 6.99
C GLU A 67 -16.28 -27.24 5.73
N VAL A 68 -17.18 -26.25 5.63
CA VAL A 68 -17.17 -25.24 4.57
C VAL A 68 -15.84 -24.47 4.59
N GLY A 69 -15.33 -24.11 5.76
CA GLY A 69 -14.03 -23.46 5.90
C GLY A 69 -12.87 -24.33 5.39
N ARG A 70 -12.90 -25.65 5.66
CA ARG A 70 -11.91 -26.60 5.13
C ARG A 70 -12.02 -26.75 3.62
N SER A 71 -13.23 -26.87 3.07
CA SER A 71 -13.44 -26.99 1.63
C SER A 71 -13.00 -25.72 0.91
N LEU A 72 -13.36 -24.55 1.42
CA LEU A 72 -12.96 -23.25 0.88
C LEU A 72 -11.43 -23.09 0.91
N LYS A 73 -10.76 -23.44 2.02
CA LYS A 73 -9.29 -23.44 2.08
C LYS A 73 -8.67 -24.35 1.02
N LYS A 74 -9.27 -25.51 0.74
CA LYS A 74 -8.80 -26.42 -0.32
C LYS A 74 -9.01 -25.81 -1.71
N VAL A 75 -10.14 -25.18 -1.96
CA VAL A 75 -10.44 -24.48 -3.22
C VAL A 75 -9.47 -23.31 -3.43
N VAL A 76 -9.28 -22.46 -2.42
CA VAL A 76 -8.34 -21.32 -2.47
C VAL A 76 -6.93 -21.81 -2.77
N ARG A 77 -6.42 -22.82 -2.06
CA ARG A 77 -5.10 -23.42 -2.36
C ARG A 77 -5.02 -24.02 -3.77
N GLY A 78 -6.12 -24.57 -4.28
CA GLY A 78 -6.21 -25.08 -5.65
C GLY A 78 -6.10 -23.97 -6.67
N LEU A 79 -6.86 -22.88 -6.49
CA LEU A 79 -6.82 -21.69 -7.34
C LEU A 79 -5.45 -21.02 -7.31
N GLU A 80 -4.85 -20.86 -6.13
CA GLU A 80 -3.48 -20.33 -5.99
C GLU A 80 -2.48 -21.15 -6.82
N LYS A 81 -2.54 -22.48 -6.72
CA LYS A 81 -1.68 -23.37 -7.52
C LYS A 81 -1.95 -23.26 -9.03
N GLN A 82 -3.18 -23.03 -9.44
CA GLN A 82 -3.53 -22.80 -10.84
C GLN A 82 -2.98 -21.47 -11.35
N VAL A 83 -3.12 -20.39 -10.59
CA VAL A 83 -2.52 -19.08 -10.91
C VAL A 83 -1.00 -19.18 -10.99
N ASP A 84 -0.35 -19.85 -10.03
CA ASP A 84 1.09 -20.13 -10.08
C ASP A 84 1.48 -20.96 -11.32
N GLY A 85 0.63 -21.92 -11.72
CA GLY A 85 0.81 -22.72 -12.93
C GLY A 85 0.74 -21.88 -14.21
N ILE A 86 -0.27 -21.02 -14.32
CA ILE A 86 -0.46 -20.11 -15.46
C ILE A 86 0.69 -19.11 -15.54
N SER A 87 1.07 -18.50 -14.41
CA SER A 87 2.17 -17.53 -14.35
C SER A 87 3.50 -18.14 -14.83
N ARG A 88 3.81 -19.37 -14.44
CA ARG A 88 4.99 -20.10 -14.94
C ARG A 88 4.89 -20.42 -16.43
N ALA A 89 3.72 -20.86 -16.89
CA ALA A 89 3.52 -21.16 -18.31
C ALA A 89 3.64 -19.89 -19.17
N SER A 90 3.07 -18.76 -18.73
CA SER A 90 3.17 -17.50 -19.46
C SER A 90 4.61 -16.99 -19.51
N ALA A 91 5.34 -17.03 -18.39
CA ALA A 91 6.76 -16.65 -18.36
C ALA A 91 7.57 -17.51 -19.34
N ALA A 92 7.41 -18.83 -19.29
CA ALA A 92 8.10 -19.74 -20.20
C ALA A 92 7.73 -19.52 -21.69
N MET A 93 6.48 -19.15 -22.00
CA MET A 93 6.07 -18.81 -23.36
C MET A 93 6.72 -17.51 -23.84
N THR A 94 6.74 -16.47 -22.99
CA THR A 94 7.39 -15.20 -23.29
C THR A 94 8.90 -15.38 -23.48
N ASP A 95 9.57 -16.13 -22.60
CA ASP A 95 11.00 -16.41 -22.71
C ASP A 95 11.35 -17.14 -24.00
N ARG A 96 10.52 -18.12 -24.39
CA ARG A 96 10.69 -18.82 -25.68
C ARG A 96 10.50 -17.86 -26.85
N ALA A 97 9.44 -17.05 -26.84
CA ALA A 97 9.18 -16.07 -27.89
C ALA A 97 10.33 -15.06 -28.04
N ILE A 98 10.87 -14.55 -26.93
CA ILE A 98 12.03 -13.65 -26.93
C ILE A 98 13.28 -14.36 -27.45
N THR A 99 13.52 -15.60 -27.01
CA THR A 99 14.67 -16.40 -27.46
C THR A 99 14.61 -16.70 -28.96
N ASP A 100 13.43 -17.08 -29.46
CA ASP A 100 13.22 -17.38 -30.87
C ASP A 100 13.34 -16.11 -31.73
N ALA A 101 12.78 -14.99 -31.27
CA ALA A 101 12.94 -13.69 -31.92
C ALA A 101 14.42 -13.26 -31.97
N ARG A 102 15.17 -13.44 -30.87
CA ARG A 102 16.61 -13.16 -30.83
C ARG A 102 17.37 -13.99 -31.87
N LYS A 103 17.15 -15.31 -31.90
CA LYS A 103 17.79 -16.20 -32.89
C LYS A 103 17.45 -15.80 -34.33
N GLN A 104 16.21 -15.39 -34.58
CA GLN A 104 15.79 -14.95 -35.90
C GLN A 104 16.55 -13.69 -36.33
N TRP A 105 16.67 -12.69 -35.47
CA TRP A 105 17.39 -11.45 -35.79
C TRP A 105 18.92 -11.64 -35.85
N GLU A 106 19.49 -12.54 -35.05
CA GLU A 106 20.89 -12.95 -35.17
C GLU A 106 21.16 -13.60 -36.53
N ALA A 107 20.32 -14.55 -36.95
CA ALA A 107 20.46 -15.19 -38.26
C ALA A 107 20.30 -14.20 -39.43
N GLU A 108 19.36 -13.24 -39.31
CA GLU A 108 19.18 -12.19 -40.31
C GLU A 108 20.38 -11.25 -40.37
N HIS A 109 20.95 -10.90 -39.21
CA HIS A 109 22.18 -10.12 -39.13
C HIS A 109 23.33 -10.83 -39.83
N ASP A 110 23.57 -12.10 -39.52
CA ASP A 110 24.68 -12.88 -40.08
C ASP A 110 24.54 -13.02 -41.60
N ARG A 111 23.31 -13.27 -42.08
CA ARG A 111 23.00 -13.30 -43.50
C ARG A 111 23.27 -11.96 -44.19
N ALA A 112 22.84 -10.86 -43.59
CA ALA A 112 23.06 -9.52 -44.14
C ALA A 112 24.56 -9.16 -44.19
N VAL A 113 25.35 -9.61 -43.22
CA VAL A 113 26.80 -9.46 -43.22
C VAL A 113 27.44 -10.27 -44.34
N ASP A 114 27.04 -11.53 -44.54
CA ASP A 114 27.54 -12.40 -45.60
C ASP A 114 27.20 -11.88 -47.00
N GLU A 115 25.99 -11.33 -47.19
CA GLU A 115 25.53 -10.72 -48.44
C GLU A 115 26.12 -9.29 -48.65
N GLY A 116 26.76 -8.72 -47.63
CA GLY A 116 27.35 -7.38 -47.67
C GLY A 116 26.34 -6.22 -47.55
N ASP A 117 25.09 -6.51 -47.19
CA ASP A 117 24.03 -5.53 -46.96
C ASP A 117 24.15 -4.91 -45.57
N LYS A 118 24.89 -3.80 -45.51
CA LYS A 118 25.14 -3.06 -44.27
C LYS A 118 23.90 -2.41 -43.68
N ASP A 119 22.86 -2.16 -44.47
CA ASP A 119 21.66 -1.51 -43.98
C ASP A 119 20.72 -2.53 -43.33
N ALA A 120 20.58 -3.72 -43.93
CA ALA A 120 19.89 -4.85 -43.30
C ALA A 120 20.56 -5.27 -41.98
N ALA A 121 21.89 -5.35 -41.93
CA ALA A 121 22.62 -5.69 -40.71
C ALA A 121 22.36 -4.67 -39.58
N LYS A 122 22.33 -3.36 -39.88
CA LYS A 122 22.00 -2.33 -38.88
C LYS A 122 20.57 -2.43 -38.36
N VAL A 123 19.61 -2.81 -39.21
CA VAL A 123 18.23 -3.04 -38.79
C VAL A 123 18.16 -4.20 -37.81
N ALA A 124 18.78 -5.33 -38.13
CA ALA A 124 18.82 -6.50 -37.25
C ALA A 124 19.42 -6.17 -35.88
N VAL A 125 20.53 -5.42 -35.82
CA VAL A 125 21.13 -4.96 -34.55
C VAL A 125 20.19 -4.07 -33.74
N ARG A 126 19.45 -3.16 -34.41
CA ARG A 126 18.47 -2.31 -33.71
C ARG A 126 17.32 -3.12 -33.13
N GLU A 127 16.84 -4.12 -33.85
CA GLU A 127 15.77 -5.00 -33.35
C GLU A 127 16.25 -5.88 -32.19
N LEU A 128 17.48 -6.40 -32.25
CA LEU A 128 18.12 -7.07 -31.12
C LEU A 128 18.21 -6.16 -29.88
N ALA A 129 18.66 -4.92 -30.05
CA ALA A 129 18.73 -3.95 -28.96
C ALA A 129 17.34 -3.61 -28.38
N LYS A 130 16.29 -3.57 -29.21
CA LYS A 130 14.92 -3.37 -28.73
C LYS A 130 14.41 -4.55 -27.91
N LEU A 131 14.72 -5.79 -28.31
CA LEU A 131 14.36 -6.99 -27.56
C LEU A 131 15.04 -7.00 -26.17
N GLU A 132 16.26 -6.47 -26.07
CA GLU A 132 16.97 -6.34 -24.79
C GLU A 132 16.41 -5.21 -23.90
N GLN A 133 15.89 -4.14 -24.50
CA GLN A 133 15.30 -3.01 -23.76
C GLN A 133 13.85 -3.24 -23.34
N GLN A 134 13.18 -4.31 -23.79
CA GLN A 134 11.88 -4.72 -23.27
C GLN A 134 12.04 -5.29 -21.86
N THR A 135 12.29 -4.41 -20.89
CA THR A 135 12.12 -4.74 -19.48
C THR A 135 10.63 -5.02 -19.27
N PRO A 136 10.25 -6.20 -18.74
CA PRO A 136 8.85 -6.51 -18.48
C PRO A 136 8.22 -5.39 -17.65
N PRO A 137 6.97 -4.97 -17.95
CA PRO A 137 6.28 -3.97 -17.14
C PRO A 137 6.23 -4.47 -15.68
N GLU A 138 6.66 -3.63 -14.74
CA GLU A 138 6.66 -3.98 -13.31
C GLU A 138 5.26 -4.47 -12.89
N PRO A 139 5.15 -5.64 -12.25
CA PRO A 139 3.89 -6.13 -11.72
C PRO A 139 3.27 -5.10 -10.77
N PRO A 140 1.93 -4.93 -10.75
CA PRO A 140 1.28 -4.01 -9.82
C PRO A 140 1.66 -4.32 -8.36
N GLU A 141 1.85 -5.59 -8.02
CA GLU A 141 2.26 -6.01 -6.67
C GLU A 141 3.66 -5.48 -6.28
N ALA A 142 4.56 -5.33 -7.25
CA ALA A 142 5.89 -4.77 -7.01
C ALA A 142 5.83 -3.27 -6.72
N ARG A 143 4.87 -2.56 -7.34
CA ARG A 143 4.62 -1.14 -7.04
C ARG A 143 4.05 -0.98 -5.65
N ASP A 144 3.05 -1.77 -5.30
CA ASP A 144 2.45 -1.77 -3.95
C ASP A 144 3.50 -2.09 -2.88
N PHE A 145 4.41 -3.04 -3.13
CA PHE A 145 5.53 -3.32 -2.22
C PHE A 145 6.47 -2.13 -2.06
N ALA A 146 6.84 -1.48 -3.17
CA ALA A 146 7.70 -0.31 -3.14
C ALA A 146 7.06 0.86 -2.38
N GLU A 147 5.75 1.05 -2.51
CA GLU A 147 4.99 2.08 -1.79
C GLU A 147 4.90 1.78 -0.29
N ARG A 148 4.54 0.55 0.09
CA ARG A 148 4.46 0.13 1.51
C ARG A 148 5.79 0.26 2.23
N HIS A 149 6.90 0.05 1.53
CA HIS A 149 8.23 0.03 2.10
C HIS A 149 9.08 1.24 1.68
N ALA A 150 8.45 2.35 1.26
CA ALA A 150 9.13 3.56 0.80
C ALA A 150 10.04 4.22 1.86
N SER A 151 9.94 3.81 3.13
CA SER A 151 10.83 4.25 4.21
C SER A 151 12.28 3.80 3.98
N TRP A 152 12.49 2.59 3.46
CA TRP A 152 13.81 2.00 3.22
C TRP A 152 14.04 1.58 1.76
N TYR A 153 13.00 1.17 1.04
CA TYR A 153 13.10 0.71 -0.35
C TYR A 153 13.58 1.83 -1.26
N LYS A 154 14.66 1.57 -2.03
CA LYS A 154 15.42 2.54 -2.87
C LYS A 154 16.20 3.61 -2.10
N LYS A 155 16.11 3.69 -0.77
CA LYS A 155 16.91 4.61 0.06
C LYS A 155 18.11 3.90 0.70
N ASP A 156 17.86 2.72 1.24
CA ASP A 156 18.90 1.83 1.73
C ASP A 156 19.29 0.86 0.61
N ALA A 157 20.50 1.04 0.07
CA ALA A 157 21.01 0.25 -1.03
C ALA A 157 21.22 -1.22 -0.65
N GLU A 158 21.61 -1.51 0.60
CA GLU A 158 21.88 -2.87 1.05
C GLU A 158 20.58 -3.65 1.21
N ALA A 159 19.62 -3.06 1.94
CA ALA A 159 18.30 -3.66 2.13
C ALA A 159 17.54 -3.82 0.81
N THR A 160 17.61 -2.83 -0.08
CA THR A 160 17.00 -2.90 -1.42
C THR A 160 17.67 -3.97 -2.27
N GLY A 161 19.01 -4.02 -2.28
CA GLY A 161 19.76 -5.03 -3.02
C GLY A 161 19.45 -6.44 -2.55
N TYR A 162 19.34 -6.65 -1.23
CA TYR A 162 18.94 -7.94 -0.66
C TYR A 162 17.51 -8.31 -1.09
N ALA A 163 16.55 -7.40 -0.95
CA ALA A 163 15.15 -7.64 -1.31
C ALA A 163 14.99 -8.01 -2.81
N VAL A 164 15.68 -7.29 -3.70
CA VAL A 164 15.65 -7.57 -5.15
C VAL A 164 16.28 -8.93 -5.47
N ASN A 165 17.46 -9.23 -4.92
CA ASN A 165 18.10 -10.53 -5.12
C ASN A 165 17.24 -11.69 -4.61
N ARG A 166 16.58 -11.49 -3.45
CA ARG A 166 15.72 -12.50 -2.86
C ARG A 166 14.42 -12.69 -3.64
N ALA A 167 13.85 -11.61 -4.16
CA ALA A 167 12.71 -11.69 -5.08
C ALA A 167 13.07 -12.48 -6.34
N GLN A 168 14.23 -12.21 -6.95
CA GLN A 168 14.71 -12.95 -8.11
C GLN A 168 14.89 -14.45 -7.78
N TYR A 169 15.50 -14.78 -6.64
CA TYR A 169 15.63 -16.17 -6.20
C TYR A 169 14.28 -16.90 -6.10
N TYR A 170 13.25 -16.24 -5.57
CA TYR A 170 11.91 -16.83 -5.52
C TYR A 170 11.21 -16.88 -6.89
N ALA A 171 11.53 -15.94 -7.78
CA ALA A 171 11.08 -15.95 -9.17
C ALA A 171 11.65 -17.16 -9.92
N ASP A 172 12.93 -17.48 -9.72
CA ASP A 172 13.59 -18.65 -10.32
C ASP A 172 13.00 -19.97 -9.79
N GLN A 173 12.45 -19.97 -8.56
CA GLN A 173 11.67 -21.09 -8.01
C GLN A 173 10.24 -21.16 -8.56
N GLY A 174 9.84 -20.19 -9.39
CA GLY A 174 8.53 -20.13 -10.02
C GLY A 174 7.39 -19.78 -9.07
N LEU A 175 7.67 -19.06 -7.98
CA LEU A 175 6.61 -18.50 -7.13
C LEU A 175 5.91 -17.35 -7.88
N SER A 176 4.62 -17.13 -7.62
CA SER A 176 3.94 -15.92 -8.11
C SER A 176 4.52 -14.64 -7.49
N PRO A 177 4.48 -13.49 -8.19
CA PRO A 177 5.01 -12.22 -7.68
C PRO A 177 4.52 -11.87 -6.26
N ALA A 178 3.22 -12.05 -5.99
CA ALA A 178 2.66 -11.82 -4.66
C ALA A 178 3.31 -12.70 -3.57
N ARG A 179 3.54 -13.99 -3.85
CA ARG A 179 4.20 -14.91 -2.92
C ARG A 179 5.69 -14.64 -2.79
N GLN A 180 6.36 -14.24 -3.87
CA GLN A 180 7.76 -13.81 -3.84
C GLN A 180 7.90 -12.65 -2.85
N LEU A 181 7.11 -11.58 -3.03
CA LEU A 181 7.18 -10.39 -2.20
C LEU A 181 6.82 -10.66 -0.74
N ALA A 182 5.83 -11.51 -0.47
CA ALA A 182 5.49 -11.92 0.90
C ALA A 182 6.63 -12.72 1.57
N ALA A 183 7.30 -13.61 0.82
CA ALA A 183 8.45 -14.36 1.32
C ALA A 183 9.67 -13.46 1.54
N VAL A 184 9.91 -12.51 0.63
CA VAL A 184 10.95 -11.48 0.78
C VAL A 184 10.68 -10.62 2.02
N GLU A 185 9.44 -10.17 2.23
CA GLU A 185 9.08 -9.37 3.40
C GLU A 185 9.36 -10.12 4.71
N LYS A 186 9.04 -11.43 4.75
CA LYS A 186 9.35 -12.28 5.90
C LYS A 186 10.85 -12.40 6.16
N ASP A 187 11.66 -12.60 5.11
CA ASP A 187 13.12 -12.71 5.24
C ASP A 187 13.73 -11.35 5.66
N MET A 188 13.22 -10.25 5.10
CA MET A 188 13.64 -8.89 5.41
C MET A 188 13.36 -8.54 6.87
N ARG A 189 12.21 -8.93 7.44
CA ARG A 189 11.93 -8.72 8.87
C ARG A 189 12.87 -9.49 9.80
N GLN A 190 13.42 -10.62 9.36
CA GLN A 190 14.35 -11.40 10.16
C GLN A 190 15.76 -10.81 10.17
N LEU A 191 16.20 -10.28 9.03
CA LEU A 191 17.56 -9.78 8.84
C LEU A 191 17.70 -8.29 9.13
N PHE A 192 16.64 -7.52 8.88
CA PHE A 192 16.59 -6.08 9.04
C PHE A 192 15.37 -5.67 9.88
N PRO A 193 15.23 -6.18 11.13
CA PRO A 193 14.07 -5.84 11.97
C PRO A 193 13.91 -4.32 12.16
N ASP A 194 15.04 -3.61 12.30
CA ASP A 194 15.10 -2.14 12.47
C ASP A 194 14.46 -1.34 11.32
N LEU A 195 14.30 -1.93 10.13
CA LEU A 195 13.66 -1.28 8.98
C LEU A 195 12.13 -1.46 8.95
N PHE A 196 11.60 -2.38 9.75
CA PHE A 196 10.19 -2.73 9.86
C PHE A 196 9.56 -2.27 11.16
N ASP A 197 10.38 -2.00 12.17
CA ASP A 197 9.96 -1.21 13.30
C ASP A 197 9.74 0.22 12.79
N GLU A 198 8.48 0.56 12.52
CA GLU A 198 8.10 1.96 12.42
C GLU A 198 8.75 2.67 13.62
N PRO A 199 9.41 3.83 13.44
CA PRO A 199 9.75 4.63 14.59
C PRO A 199 8.40 4.92 15.25
N GLU A 200 8.11 4.25 16.37
CA GLU A 200 7.03 4.63 17.28
C GLU A 200 7.11 6.14 17.29
N ALA A 201 6.11 6.80 16.68
CA ALA A 201 6.14 8.21 16.41
C ALA A 201 6.64 8.85 17.68
N LYS A 202 7.92 9.27 17.70
CA LYS A 202 8.62 9.60 18.95
C LYS A 202 7.67 10.58 19.60
N ALA A 203 6.96 10.13 20.64
CA ALA A 203 5.96 10.95 21.29
C ALA A 203 6.73 12.22 21.59
N PRO A 204 6.32 13.40 21.05
CA PRO A 204 7.19 14.56 21.00
C PRO A 204 7.71 14.73 22.42
N ALA A 205 9.01 14.48 22.61
CA ALA A 205 9.59 14.43 23.93
C ALA A 205 9.18 15.73 24.58
N LYS A 206 8.39 15.67 25.66
CA LYS A 206 7.94 16.86 26.38
C LYS A 206 9.20 17.61 26.74
N THR A 207 9.50 18.65 25.97
CA THR A 207 10.67 19.49 26.18
C THR A 207 10.52 20.06 27.59
N PRO A 208 11.45 19.78 28.52
CA PRO A 208 11.46 20.52 29.77
C PRO A 208 11.68 22.01 29.43
N PRO A 209 11.13 22.94 30.22
CA PRO A 209 11.28 24.36 29.96
C PRO A 209 12.77 24.70 29.91
N SER A 210 13.20 25.18 28.74
CA SER A 210 14.55 25.64 28.48
C SER A 210 14.85 26.82 29.41
N VAL A 211 15.62 26.58 30.47
CA VAL A 211 16.25 27.63 31.26
C VAL A 211 17.38 28.20 30.42
N GLY A 212 17.18 29.44 29.98
CA GLY A 212 18.02 30.14 29.01
C GLY A 212 19.50 30.10 29.36
N THR A 213 20.27 29.46 28.49
CA THR A 213 21.71 29.68 28.33
C THR A 213 21.92 30.44 27.03
N PRO A 214 22.71 31.53 26.99
CA PRO A 214 22.87 32.35 25.80
C PRO A 214 23.68 31.58 24.74
N GLN A 215 22.98 31.09 23.72
CA GLN A 215 23.61 30.42 22.59
C GLN A 215 24.13 31.46 21.60
N ARG A 216 25.46 31.43 21.38
CA ARG A 216 26.17 32.19 20.34
C ARG A 216 25.45 32.03 19.00
N THR A 217 25.15 33.16 18.39
CA THR A 217 24.60 33.28 17.05
C THR A 217 25.48 32.55 16.04
N ALA A 218 24.95 31.46 15.48
CA ALA A 218 25.51 30.82 14.30
C ALA A 218 25.31 31.78 13.11
N ARG A 219 26.41 32.00 12.40
CA ARG A 219 26.55 32.87 11.23
C ARG A 219 25.64 32.37 10.10
N PRO A 220 24.81 33.22 9.47
CA PRO A 220 24.02 32.79 8.32
C PRO A 220 24.97 32.46 7.16
N THR A 221 24.93 31.23 6.67
CA THR A 221 25.49 30.88 5.37
C THR A 221 24.73 31.65 4.31
N ALA A 222 25.46 32.24 3.36
CA ALA A 222 24.92 33.07 2.29
C ALA A 222 23.74 32.34 1.61
N ARG A 223 22.56 32.95 1.65
CA ARG A 223 21.39 32.47 0.91
C ARG A 223 21.77 32.46 -0.56
N GLU A 224 21.83 31.29 -1.16
CA GLU A 224 21.95 31.16 -2.61
C GLU A 224 20.84 31.99 -3.25
N LYS A 225 21.23 32.79 -4.25
CA LYS A 225 20.40 33.81 -4.89
C LYS A 225 19.27 33.13 -5.70
N GLY A 226 18.23 32.67 -5.03
CA GLY A 226 17.08 31.97 -5.62
C GLY A 226 15.93 32.90 -5.99
N TYR A 227 14.86 32.33 -6.55
CA TYR A 227 13.67 33.08 -6.99
C TYR A 227 13.09 34.02 -5.91
N ALA A 228 13.15 33.62 -4.64
CA ALA A 228 12.64 34.40 -3.51
C ALA A 228 13.43 35.69 -3.21
N THR A 229 14.67 35.80 -3.68
CA THR A 229 15.52 36.99 -3.46
C THR A 229 15.46 37.99 -4.61
N LEU A 230 14.76 37.66 -5.70
CA LEU A 230 14.64 38.51 -6.87
C LEU A 230 13.89 39.82 -6.55
N PRO A 231 14.32 40.96 -7.12
CA PRO A 231 13.56 42.20 -7.08
C PRO A 231 12.12 42.00 -7.59
N PRO A 232 11.14 42.76 -7.08
CA PRO A 232 9.73 42.57 -7.46
C PRO A 232 9.48 42.69 -8.97
N GLU A 233 10.21 43.58 -9.65
CA GLU A 233 10.16 43.73 -11.11
C GLU A 233 10.72 42.49 -11.85
N ALA A 234 11.83 41.93 -11.36
CA ALA A 234 12.44 40.73 -11.93
C ALA A 234 11.56 39.48 -11.72
N ARG A 235 10.91 39.35 -10.56
CA ARG A 235 9.92 38.27 -10.32
C ARG A 235 8.76 38.33 -11.31
N LYS A 236 8.23 39.52 -11.55
CA LYS A 236 7.14 39.73 -12.51
C LYS A 236 7.56 39.38 -13.95
N ALA A 237 8.80 39.72 -14.33
CA ALA A 237 9.36 39.34 -15.63
C ALA A 237 9.55 37.81 -15.75
N CYS A 238 10.03 37.15 -14.68
CA CYS A 238 10.16 35.70 -14.61
C CYS A 238 8.80 34.99 -14.76
N ASP A 239 7.79 35.42 -14.01
CA ASP A 239 6.44 34.84 -14.09
C ASP A 239 5.81 35.05 -15.48
N ALA A 240 6.03 36.21 -16.12
CA ALA A 240 5.59 36.45 -17.49
C ALA A 240 6.35 35.57 -18.52
N TYR A 241 7.64 35.35 -18.30
CA TYR A 241 8.47 34.47 -19.13
C TYR A 241 8.04 33.01 -19.03
N VAL A 242 7.81 32.50 -17.81
CA VAL A 242 7.31 31.14 -17.55
C VAL A 242 5.91 30.95 -18.14
N GLY A 243 5.03 31.95 -18.03
CA GLY A 243 3.69 31.91 -18.65
C GLY A 243 3.71 31.89 -20.18
N ARG A 244 4.69 32.55 -20.82
CA ARG A 244 4.82 32.61 -22.28
C ARG A 244 5.59 31.43 -22.88
N ASN A 245 6.59 30.90 -22.17
CA ASN A 245 7.54 29.90 -22.68
C ASN A 245 7.47 28.55 -21.95
N GLY A 246 6.55 28.35 -21.00
CA GLY A 246 6.46 27.13 -20.18
C GLY A 246 6.25 25.83 -20.97
N THR A 247 5.77 25.90 -22.21
CA THR A 247 5.63 24.74 -23.12
C THR A 247 6.87 24.45 -23.98
N ARG A 248 7.89 25.33 -23.94
CA ARG A 248 9.08 25.23 -24.80
C ARG A 248 10.20 24.37 -24.19
N PHE A 249 10.19 24.19 -22.87
CA PHE A 249 11.14 23.33 -22.15
C PHE A 249 10.48 21.98 -21.87
N ALA A 250 10.59 21.05 -22.82
CA ALA A 250 9.92 19.73 -22.76
C ALA A 250 10.29 18.88 -21.52
N ASN A 251 11.36 19.23 -20.78
CA ASN A 251 11.89 18.45 -19.67
C ASN A 251 12.07 19.24 -18.35
N MET A 252 11.53 20.46 -18.22
CA MET A 252 11.65 21.25 -16.98
C MET A 252 10.29 21.62 -16.42
N ASN A 253 10.13 21.50 -15.10
CA ASN A 253 8.94 21.99 -14.41
C ASN A 253 9.04 23.52 -14.17
N ALA A 254 7.90 24.17 -13.89
CA ALA A 254 7.84 25.62 -13.72
C ALA A 254 8.76 26.17 -12.62
N THR A 255 9.02 25.38 -11.57
CA THR A 255 9.95 25.76 -10.49
C THR A 255 11.39 25.76 -10.97
N GLN A 256 11.80 24.75 -11.75
CA GLN A 256 13.14 24.67 -12.32
C GLN A 256 13.40 25.78 -13.34
N VAL A 257 12.40 26.16 -14.14
CA VAL A 257 12.52 27.29 -15.08
C VAL A 257 12.68 28.61 -14.31
N ARG A 258 11.97 28.80 -13.20
CA ARG A 258 12.11 29.99 -12.33
C ARG A 258 13.48 30.06 -11.67
N ASP A 259 13.99 28.95 -11.17
CA ASP A 259 15.29 28.90 -10.51
C ASP A 259 16.44 29.10 -11.51
N GLN A 260 16.33 28.56 -12.73
CA GLN A 260 17.32 28.82 -13.77
C GLN A 260 17.29 30.29 -14.20
N TRP A 261 16.11 30.86 -14.42
CA TRP A 261 15.96 32.28 -14.75
C TRP A 261 16.52 33.19 -13.65
N ALA A 262 16.33 32.81 -12.38
CA ALA A 262 16.88 33.55 -11.24
C ALA A 262 18.43 33.53 -11.26
N LYS A 263 19.05 32.39 -11.58
CA LYS A 263 20.50 32.29 -11.72
C LYS A 263 21.02 33.19 -12.85
N ASP A 264 20.42 33.08 -14.04
CA ASP A 264 20.81 33.88 -15.21
C ASP A 264 20.69 35.39 -14.92
N PHE A 265 19.64 35.81 -14.22
CA PHE A 265 19.45 37.22 -13.82
C PHE A 265 20.57 37.74 -12.91
N TYR A 266 21.10 36.92 -12.01
CA TYR A 266 22.19 37.33 -11.12
C TYR A 266 23.57 37.22 -11.77
N GLU A 267 23.75 36.31 -12.73
CA GLU A 267 24.97 36.23 -13.54
C GLU A 267 25.12 37.48 -14.44
N ASP A 268 24.03 37.94 -15.06
CA ASP A 268 24.00 39.18 -15.87
C ASP A 268 24.22 40.46 -15.05
N GLN A 269 24.04 40.42 -13.73
CA GLN A 269 24.31 41.57 -12.84
C GLN A 269 25.76 41.60 -12.34
N GLU A 270 26.50 40.49 -12.45
CA GLU A 270 27.90 40.38 -12.05
C GLU A 270 28.88 40.51 -13.23
N ALA A 271 28.39 40.53 -14.47
CA ALA A 271 29.13 40.77 -15.71
C ALA A 271 29.15 42.26 -16.11
#